data_AF-A0A2D7W991-F1
#
_entry.id   AF-A0A2D7W991-F1
#
_cell.length_a   1.000
_cell.length_b   1.000
_cell.length_c   1.000
_cell.angle_alpha   90.00
_cell.angle_beta   90.00
_cell.angle_gamma   90.00
#
_symmetry.space_group_name_H-M   'P 1'
#
loop_
_entity.id
_entity.type
_entity.pdbx_description
1 polymer ?
#
loop_
_entity_poly.entity_id
_entity_poly.type
_entity_poly.pdbx_seq_one_letter_code
_entity_poly.pdbx_strand_id
1 'polypeptide(L)'
;MGDFGTGYVRKTIRQGGQTGYHQRTEFNKRILKISNPEDASITPDGGFLHYGEVKSDYVLVKGSLPGPAKRMVRFRDAIRVQKSKLTDYEITYVSTSSKQGV
;
A
#
# COMPACT_ATOMS: atom_id res chain seq x y z
N MET A 1 -36.46 5.93 -11.12
CA MET A 1 -35.32 5.87 -10.19
C MET A 1 -35.18 7.23 -9.50
N GLY A 2 -36.02 7.46 -8.47
CA GLY A 2 -36.24 8.75 -7.83
C GLY A 2 -37.63 8.79 -7.16
N ASP A 3 -37.87 9.79 -6.34
CA ASP A 3 -39.17 10.12 -5.75
C ASP A 3 -40.17 10.59 -6.80
N PHE A 4 -41.46 10.41 -6.50
CA PHE A 4 -42.54 10.86 -7.38
C PHE A 4 -42.52 12.40 -7.50
N GLY A 5 -42.53 12.91 -8.74
CA GLY A 5 -42.46 14.34 -9.04
C GLY A 5 -41.09 14.81 -9.56
N THR A 6 -40.02 14.07 -9.31
CA THR A 6 -38.71 14.39 -9.90
C THR A 6 -38.61 13.78 -11.30
N GLY A 7 -38.69 14.61 -12.35
CA GLY A 7 -38.71 14.19 -13.76
C GLY A 7 -37.39 13.67 -14.34
N TYR A 8 -36.39 13.36 -13.49
CA TYR A 8 -35.08 12.83 -13.90
C TYR A 8 -34.50 11.90 -12.84
N VAL A 9 -33.50 11.10 -13.24
CA VAL A 9 -32.81 10.18 -12.33
C VAL A 9 -31.82 10.94 -11.45
N ARG A 10 -31.94 10.81 -10.13
CA ARG A 10 -31.04 11.49 -9.18
C ARG A 10 -29.62 10.90 -9.27
N LYS A 11 -28.62 11.78 -9.39
CA LYS A 11 -27.19 11.41 -9.50
C LYS A 11 -26.60 10.67 -8.29
N THR A 12 -27.22 10.79 -7.12
CA THR A 12 -26.78 10.13 -5.88
C THR A 12 -27.17 8.65 -5.83
N ILE A 13 -28.07 8.21 -6.71
CA ILE A 13 -28.49 6.81 -6.81
C ILE A 13 -27.32 6.00 -7.35
N ARG A 14 -27.08 4.84 -6.73
CA ARG A 14 -26.02 3.91 -7.16
C ARG A 14 -26.34 3.38 -8.55
N GLN A 15 -25.37 3.49 -9.45
CA GLN A 15 -25.44 3.02 -10.83
C GLN A 15 -24.26 2.09 -11.11
N GLY A 16 -24.40 1.22 -12.11
CA GLY A 16 -23.26 0.47 -12.64
C GLY A 16 -22.24 1.43 -13.26
N GLY A 17 -20.95 1.13 -13.11
CA GLY A 17 -19.88 1.98 -13.62
C GLY A 17 -18.49 1.41 -13.36
N GLN A 18 -17.47 2.19 -13.70
CA GLN A 18 -16.08 1.78 -13.53
C GLN A 18 -15.74 1.46 -12.06
N THR A 19 -15.16 0.28 -11.83
CA THR A 19 -14.66 -0.15 -10.54
C THR A 19 -13.16 -0.43 -10.63
N GLY A 20 -12.36 0.23 -9.78
CA GLY A 20 -10.91 0.08 -9.74
C GLY A 20 -10.15 1.12 -10.58
N TYR A 21 -8.81 1.05 -10.53
CA TYR A 21 -7.89 1.99 -11.18
C TYR A 21 -8.05 3.49 -10.79
N HIS A 22 -8.76 3.77 -9.70
CA HIS A 22 -8.89 5.13 -9.18
C HIS A 22 -7.60 5.62 -8.52
N GLN A 23 -7.29 6.90 -8.68
CA GLN A 23 -6.21 7.54 -7.93
C GLN A 23 -6.62 7.69 -6.47
N ARG A 24 -5.78 7.21 -5.56
CA ARG A 24 -5.97 7.30 -4.11
C ARG A 24 -4.71 7.84 -3.46
N THR A 25 -4.89 8.55 -2.35
CA THR A 25 -3.79 9.03 -1.50
C THR A 25 -4.06 8.54 -0.09
N GLU A 26 -3.15 7.73 0.44
CA GLU A 26 -3.18 7.30 1.84
C GLU A 26 -2.18 8.14 2.65
N PHE A 27 -2.59 8.55 3.85
CA PHE A 27 -1.79 9.44 4.70
C PHE A 27 -1.21 8.69 5.89
N ASN A 28 -0.12 9.24 6.44
CA ASN A 28 0.44 8.86 7.73
C ASN A 28 0.80 7.36 7.85
N LYS A 29 1.30 6.77 6.76
CA LYS A 29 1.90 5.43 6.79
C LYS A 29 3.27 5.52 7.42
N ARG A 30 3.53 4.63 8.38
CA ARG A 30 4.80 4.57 9.08
C ARG A 30 5.80 3.75 8.28
N ILE A 31 6.99 4.32 8.05
CA ILE A 31 8.13 3.59 7.52
C ILE A 31 8.72 2.77 8.66
N LEU A 32 8.96 1.48 8.40
CA LEU A 32 9.52 0.52 9.34
C LEU A 32 11.04 0.43 9.23
N LYS A 33 11.55 0.31 8.00
CA LYS A 33 12.98 0.16 7.73
C LYS A 33 13.31 0.76 6.35
N ILE A 34 14.49 1.35 6.23
CA ILE A 34 15.10 1.74 4.96
C ILE A 34 16.45 1.03 4.94
N SER A 35 16.72 0.22 3.92
CA SER A 35 17.96 -0.55 3.82
C SER A 35 18.25 -1.00 2.40
N ASN A 36 19.50 -1.40 2.18
CA ASN A 36 19.98 -2.00 0.94
C ASN A 36 19.94 -3.55 1.06
N PRO A 37 19.68 -4.30 -0.02
CA PRO A 37 19.79 -5.76 -0.05
C PRO A 37 21.10 -6.35 0.49
N GLU A 38 22.22 -5.62 0.39
CA GLU A 38 23.52 -6.09 0.91
C GLU A 38 23.56 -6.17 2.45
N ASP A 39 22.95 -5.21 3.14
CA ASP A 39 22.92 -5.16 4.61
C ASP A 39 21.87 -6.10 5.21
N ALA A 40 20.73 -6.21 4.53
CA ALA A 40 19.62 -7.02 4.98
C ALA A 40 18.81 -7.54 3.79
N SER A 41 18.92 -8.84 3.52
CA SER A 41 18.10 -9.50 2.50
C SER A 41 16.65 -9.61 2.97
N ILE A 42 15.73 -9.02 2.19
CA ILE A 42 14.27 -9.06 2.41
C ILE A 42 13.56 -10.04 1.47
N THR A 43 14.24 -10.47 0.42
CA THR A 43 13.67 -11.30 -0.63
C THR A 43 13.29 -12.67 -0.03
N PRO A 44 12.02 -13.08 -0.09
CA PRO A 44 11.62 -14.38 0.42
C PRO A 44 12.17 -15.52 -0.46
N ASP A 45 12.17 -16.74 0.06
CA ASP A 45 12.55 -17.93 -0.71
C ASP A 45 11.69 -18.05 -1.96
N GLY A 46 12.31 -18.10 -3.14
CA GLY A 46 11.60 -18.09 -4.44
C GLY A 46 11.14 -16.71 -4.92
N GLY A 47 11.49 -15.63 -4.20
CA GLY A 47 11.24 -14.24 -4.60
C GLY A 47 9.80 -13.76 -4.35
N PHE A 48 9.59 -12.45 -4.50
CA PHE A 48 8.25 -11.87 -4.40
C PHE A 48 7.38 -12.30 -5.58
N LEU A 49 6.15 -12.74 -5.27
CA LEU A 49 5.19 -13.16 -6.29
C LEU A 49 4.94 -12.05 -7.32
N HIS A 50 5.08 -12.39 -8.59
CA HIS A 50 4.98 -11.46 -9.73
C HIS A 50 5.97 -10.29 -9.72
N TYR A 51 7.02 -10.29 -8.89
CA TYR A 51 8.09 -9.28 -8.91
C TYR A 51 9.47 -9.92 -9.07
N GLY A 52 9.82 -10.91 -8.23
CA GLY A 52 11.13 -11.53 -8.16
C GLY A 52 11.97 -10.99 -7.01
N GLU A 53 13.26 -10.87 -7.23
CA GLU A 53 14.23 -10.44 -6.22
C GLU A 53 14.36 -8.92 -6.13
N VAL A 54 14.60 -8.40 -4.93
CA VAL A 54 14.86 -6.97 -4.70
C VAL A 54 16.37 -6.74 -4.72
N LYS A 55 16.86 -6.02 -5.73
CA LYS A 55 18.30 -5.74 -5.95
C LYS A 55 18.73 -4.30 -5.65
N SER A 56 17.78 -3.46 -5.26
CA SER A 56 18.00 -2.04 -4.99
C SER A 56 17.50 -1.68 -3.61
N ASP A 57 17.85 -0.49 -3.14
CA ASP A 57 17.35 0.07 -1.90
C ASP A 57 15.84 -0.06 -1.78
N TYR A 58 15.39 -0.46 -0.60
CA TYR A 58 13.98 -0.71 -0.35
C TYR A 58 13.52 -0.06 0.95
N VAL A 59 12.20 0.10 1.04
CA VAL A 59 11.52 0.66 2.19
C VAL A 59 10.45 -0.33 2.65
N LEU A 60 10.49 -0.71 3.92
CA LEU A 60 9.41 -1.45 4.56
C LEU A 60 8.36 -0.45 5.07
N VAL A 61 7.13 -0.57 4.61
CA VAL A 61 6.02 0.30 5.02
C VAL A 61 5.01 -0.50 5.84
N LYS A 62 4.50 0.08 6.92
CA LYS A 62 3.47 -0.54 7.74
C LYS A 62 2.13 -0.61 6.99
N GLY A 63 1.62 -1.84 6.82
CA GLY A 63 0.29 -2.11 6.29
C GLY A 63 0.24 -2.22 4.76
N SER A 64 -0.94 -2.02 4.19
CA SER A 64 -1.16 -2.09 2.73
C SER A 64 -0.78 -0.80 2.01
N LEU A 65 -0.53 -0.92 0.70
CA LEU A 65 -0.39 0.17 -0.25
C LEU A 65 -1.40 0.03 -1.39
N PRO A 66 -1.87 1.13 -1.98
CA PRO A 66 -2.84 1.08 -3.06
C PRO A 66 -2.21 0.63 -4.37
N GLY A 67 -2.82 -0.38 -4.99
CA GLY A 67 -2.43 -0.91 -6.29
C GLY A 67 -1.74 -2.27 -6.23
N PRO A 68 -1.64 -2.98 -7.37
CA PRO A 68 -0.96 -4.27 -7.45
C PRO A 68 0.56 -4.13 -7.36
N ALA A 69 1.25 -5.27 -7.20
CA ALA A 69 2.70 -5.37 -7.34
C ALA A 69 3.19 -4.75 -8.67
N LYS A 70 4.41 -4.22 -8.70
CA LYS A 70 5.05 -3.48 -9.82
C LYS A 70 4.45 -2.10 -10.15
N ARG A 71 3.39 -1.65 -9.49
CA ARG A 71 2.85 -0.31 -9.71
C ARG A 71 3.76 0.75 -9.05
N MET A 72 4.07 1.82 -9.78
CA MET A 72 4.78 2.97 -9.21
C MET A 72 3.94 3.62 -8.10
N VAL A 73 4.58 3.83 -6.95
CA VAL A 73 4.02 4.56 -5.80
C VAL A 73 4.83 5.84 -5.62
N ARG A 74 4.15 6.96 -5.36
CA ARG A 74 4.78 8.26 -5.05
C ARG A 74 4.70 8.53 -3.56
N PHE A 75 5.85 8.75 -2.94
CA PHE A 75 5.94 9.19 -1.55
C PHE A 75 5.97 10.72 -1.47
N ARG A 76 5.41 11.25 -0.39
CA ARG A 76 5.44 12.67 -0.04
C ARG A 76 5.45 12.78 1.49
N ASP A 77 6.12 13.80 1.99
CA ASP A 77 6.07 14.13 3.42
C ASP A 77 4.65 14.38 3.93
N ALA A 78 4.45 14.05 5.20
CA ALA A 78 3.15 14.14 5.84
C ALA A 78 2.70 15.60 5.98
N ILE A 79 1.60 15.94 5.30
CA ILE A 79 0.96 17.27 5.42
C ILE A 79 0.34 17.45 6.82
N ARG A 80 -0.15 16.36 7.41
CA ARG A 80 -0.82 16.35 8.73
C ARG A 80 -0.03 15.47 9.70
N VAL A 81 1.05 16.03 10.24
CA VAL A 81 1.93 15.34 11.19
C VAL A 81 1.12 14.98 12.45
N GLN A 82 1.09 13.69 12.77
CA GLN A 82 0.50 13.21 14.02
C GLN A 82 1.42 13.62 15.19
N LYS A 83 0.91 14.46 16.10
CA LYS A 83 1.67 14.93 17.27
C LYS A 83 1.79 13.89 18.40
N SER A 84 1.11 12.75 18.28
CA SER A 84 1.25 11.64 19.24
C SER A 84 2.69 11.15 19.25
N LYS A 85 3.23 10.83 20.44
CA LYS A 85 4.55 10.18 20.57
C LYS A 85 4.59 8.96 19.66
N LEU A 86 5.44 9.01 18.62
CA LEU A 86 5.75 7.85 17.82
C LEU A 86 6.46 6.87 18.75
N THR A 87 5.81 5.76 19.12
CA THR A 87 6.43 4.71 19.92
C THR A 87 7.61 4.17 19.16
N ASP A 88 8.81 4.22 19.73
CA ASP A 88 9.96 3.60 19.10
C ASP A 88 9.73 2.08 18.96
N TYR A 89 10.25 1.49 17.91
CA TYR A 89 10.12 0.04 17.69
C TYR A 89 11.43 -0.53 17.19
N GLU A 90 11.74 -1.70 17.71
CA GLU A 90 12.82 -2.53 17.22
C GLU A 90 12.23 -3.65 16.36
N ILE A 91 12.76 -3.83 15.16
CA ILE A 91 12.34 -4.94 14.29
C ILE A 91 13.13 -6.18 14.72
N THR A 92 12.47 -7.07 15.44
CA THR A 92 13.10 -8.31 15.93
C THR A 92 13.23 -9.37 14.85
N TYR A 93 12.23 -9.49 13.97
CA TYR A 93 12.19 -10.53 12.93
C TYR A 93 11.44 -10.06 11.69
N VAL A 94 11.93 -10.47 10.53
CA VAL A 94 11.26 -10.30 9.23
C VAL A 94 11.18 -11.65 8.53
N SER A 95 9.96 -12.05 8.14
CA SER A 95 9.70 -13.31 7.47
C SER A 95 10.23 -13.29 6.03
N THR A 96 11.19 -14.17 5.74
CA THR A 96 11.71 -14.47 4.39
C THR A 96 11.21 -15.82 3.86
N SER A 97 10.24 -16.45 4.52
CA SER A 97 9.61 -17.66 4.01
C SER A 97 8.88 -17.44 2.69
N SER A 98 8.92 -18.45 1.81
CA SER A 98 8.22 -18.47 0.53
C SER A 98 6.74 -18.06 0.67
N LYS A 99 6.27 -17.29 -0.30
CA LYS A 99 4.86 -16.86 -0.43
C LYS A 99 4.10 -17.63 -1.51
N GLN A 100 4.77 -18.54 -2.22
CA GLN A 100 4.13 -19.50 -3.09
C GLN A 100 3.61 -20.63 -2.18
N GLY A 101 2.36 -21.07 -2.37
CA GLY A 101 1.64 -21.96 -1.44
C GLY A 101 2.48 -23.15 -0.96
N VAL A 102 2.23 -23.58 0.28
CA VAL A 102 2.87 -24.75 0.89
C VAL A 102 2.58 -26.00 0.08
#